data_AF-G0NKT3-F1
#
_entry.id   AF-G0NKT3-F1
#
_cell.length_a   1.000
_cell.length_b   1.000
_cell.length_c   1.000
_cell.angle_alpha   90.00
_cell.angle_beta   90.00
_cell.angle_gamma   90.00
#
_symmetry.space_group_name_H-M   'P 1'
#
loop_
_entity.id
_entity.type
_entity.pdbx_description
1 polymer ?
#
loop_
_entity_poly.entity_id
_entity_poly.type
_entity_poly.pdbx_seq_one_letter_code
_entity_poly.pdbx_strand_id
1 'polypeptide(L)'
;MARSGVTTSNHRVQPTIIHPVVENIDKQSVKLNATRFPDTACSMFLQTQLNSLNRSSFSNELTVKEVFSDTKDYFVGEEGEHLKSLLDKVGIDLGTVNYRFRMIIVSQIQEGDEVLFFIMTVKEYESLGCVAIDYLDSLFYYKPGKSGVSRGAVYDAVINSYLDYAVTLGYCKSHIFVCSPRDNGSFLFNKRPKDMVIYDQTKLTNWYKKVLDNNKESVESYQQTLPSYFDDCKTIEEFIRNLLVSDLLRDMLIGTLQGVAYEGGKQLIFITLAKKQSSSTSTNQQRIYHSMTESRKSYMDNLERRKLEFDTLEKAKKSTAKIFELLLSETQTNKENSQ
;
A
#
# COMPACT_ATOMS: atom_id res chain seq x y z
N MET A 1 -48.45 -17.96 72.88
CA MET A 1 -49.35 -17.73 71.73
C MET A 1 -49.12 -16.33 71.20
N ALA A 2 -48.85 -16.22 69.90
CA ALA A 2 -48.81 -14.95 69.20
C ALA A 2 -50.17 -14.24 69.25
N ARG A 3 -50.17 -12.91 69.28
CA ARG A 3 -50.90 -12.09 68.30
C ARG A 3 -50.37 -10.67 68.25
N SER A 4 -50.07 -10.30 67.02
CA SER A 4 -49.55 -9.05 66.52
C SER A 4 -50.65 -8.01 66.32
N GLY A 5 -50.24 -6.75 66.32
CA GLY A 5 -50.97 -5.66 65.71
C GLY A 5 -50.21 -4.36 65.89
N VAL A 6 -49.58 -3.85 64.83
CA VAL A 6 -49.27 -2.42 64.69
C VAL A 6 -49.34 -2.00 63.22
N THR A 7 -50.05 -0.89 63.09
CA THR A 7 -50.37 0.05 62.02
C THR A 7 -49.36 0.35 60.91
N THR A 8 -49.91 0.54 59.71
CA THR A 8 -49.29 1.08 58.49
C THR A 8 -49.20 2.61 58.52
N SER A 9 -48.05 3.18 58.14
CA SER A 9 -47.93 4.58 57.69
C SER A 9 -47.23 4.64 56.33
N ASN A 10 -47.86 5.33 55.37
CA ASN A 10 -47.37 5.52 54.02
C ASN A 10 -46.40 6.71 53.98
N HIS A 11 -45.14 6.48 53.60
CA HIS A 11 -44.22 7.53 53.16
C HIS A 11 -43.83 7.28 51.70
N ARG A 12 -44.20 8.23 50.85
CA ARG A 12 -43.92 8.26 49.41
C ARG A 12 -42.47 8.74 49.24
N VAL A 13 -41.55 7.82 49.00
CA VAL A 13 -40.13 8.12 48.69
C VAL A 13 -40.08 8.74 47.29
N GLN A 14 -39.56 9.97 47.18
CA GLN A 14 -39.18 10.52 45.88
C GLN A 14 -37.87 9.87 45.41
N PRO A 15 -37.74 9.52 44.12
CA PRO A 15 -36.48 8.98 43.61
C PRO A 15 -35.43 10.09 43.54
N THR A 16 -34.35 9.94 44.31
CA THR A 16 -33.13 10.73 44.17
C THR A 16 -32.57 10.51 42.77
N ILE A 17 -32.67 11.51 41.90
CA ILE A 17 -31.95 11.54 40.62
C ILE A 17 -30.47 11.74 40.97
N ILE A 18 -29.70 10.66 40.89
CA ILE A 18 -28.24 10.72 40.91
C ILE A 18 -27.85 11.33 39.56
N HIS A 19 -27.52 12.63 39.56
CA HIS A 19 -26.82 13.21 38.43
C HIS A 19 -25.48 12.48 38.30
N PRO A 20 -25.14 11.91 37.13
CA PRO A 20 -23.81 11.39 36.92
C PRO A 20 -22.86 12.57 37.05
N VAL A 21 -21.90 12.47 37.97
CA VAL A 21 -20.71 13.31 37.95
C VAL A 21 -20.05 13.01 36.61
N VAL A 22 -20.23 13.91 35.65
CA VAL A 22 -19.44 13.91 34.43
C VAL A 22 -18.05 14.29 34.90
N GLU A 23 -17.22 13.29 35.20
CA GLU A 23 -15.78 13.47 35.17
C GLU A 23 -15.48 14.05 33.79
N ASN A 24 -15.03 15.31 33.78
CA ASN A 24 -14.39 15.90 32.62
C ASN A 24 -13.18 15.01 32.32
N ILE A 25 -13.37 14.01 31.46
CA ILE A 25 -12.28 13.37 30.75
C ILE A 25 -11.65 14.51 29.97
N ASP A 26 -10.50 14.98 30.45
CA ASP A 26 -9.61 15.83 29.68
C ASP A 26 -9.56 15.25 28.28
N LYS A 27 -10.01 16.02 27.28
CA LYS A 27 -9.72 15.75 25.87
C LYS A 27 -8.22 15.94 25.65
N GLN A 28 -7.38 15.13 26.30
CA GLN A 28 -6.09 14.77 25.77
C GLN A 28 -6.41 14.16 24.41
N SER A 29 -6.18 14.95 23.36
CA SER A 29 -6.29 14.51 21.98
C SER A 29 -5.45 13.25 21.85
N VAL A 30 -6.09 12.08 21.85
CA VAL A 30 -5.40 10.81 21.62
C VAL A 30 -4.70 10.95 20.29
N LYS A 31 -3.38 10.97 20.31
CA LYS A 31 -2.57 11.27 19.13
C LYS A 31 -2.85 10.20 18.09
N LEU A 32 -3.45 10.60 16.97
CA LEU A 32 -3.73 9.72 15.85
C LEU A 32 -2.40 9.29 15.23
N ASN A 33 -2.18 7.98 15.18
CA ASN A 33 -0.96 7.38 14.65
C ASN A 33 -1.29 6.12 13.82
N ALA A 34 -0.30 5.62 13.09
CA ALA A 34 -0.49 4.51 12.16
C ALA A 34 -0.90 3.20 12.85
N THR A 35 -0.58 3.01 14.13
CA THR A 35 -0.94 1.76 14.84
C THR A 35 -2.45 1.57 14.98
N ARG A 36 -3.25 2.63 14.81
CA ARG A 36 -4.73 2.56 14.80
C ARG A 36 -5.31 1.98 13.51
N PHE A 37 -4.55 1.88 12.42
CA PHE A 37 -4.99 1.16 11.23
C PHE A 37 -5.09 -0.34 11.51
N PRO A 38 -6.04 -1.06 10.89
CA PRO A 38 -6.18 -2.49 11.10
C PRO A 38 -4.91 -3.25 10.71
N ASP A 39 -4.61 -4.31 11.46
CA ASP A 39 -3.55 -5.25 11.10
C ASP A 39 -4.06 -6.26 10.08
N THR A 40 -3.33 -6.33 8.97
CA THR A 40 -3.57 -7.28 7.88
C THR A 40 -2.48 -8.34 7.88
N ALA A 41 -2.73 -9.48 7.22
CA ALA A 41 -1.70 -10.50 7.04
C ALA A 41 -0.44 -9.94 6.36
N CYS A 42 -0.59 -9.07 5.35
CA CYS A 42 0.53 -8.42 4.68
C CYS A 42 1.28 -7.47 5.62
N SER A 43 0.57 -6.53 6.28
CA SER A 43 1.23 -5.55 7.15
C SER A 43 1.96 -6.22 8.32
N MET A 44 1.37 -7.26 8.92
CA MET A 44 2.03 -8.03 9.98
C MET A 44 3.25 -8.80 9.48
N PHE A 45 3.18 -9.40 8.29
CA PHE A 45 4.32 -10.09 7.69
C PHE A 45 5.48 -9.12 7.46
N LEU A 46 5.23 -7.98 6.81
CA LEU A 46 6.23 -6.94 6.54
C LEU A 46 6.77 -6.34 7.84
N GLN A 47 5.91 -6.05 8.83
CA GLN A 47 6.33 -5.53 10.13
C GLN A 47 7.26 -6.51 10.85
N THR A 48 6.96 -7.82 10.80
CA THR A 48 7.78 -8.86 11.42
C THR A 48 9.18 -8.91 10.82
N GLN A 49 9.27 -8.87 9.48
CA GLN A 49 10.54 -8.85 8.77
C GLN A 49 11.35 -7.58 9.05
N LEU A 50 10.71 -6.41 9.07
CA LEU A 50 11.37 -5.16 9.46
C LEU A 50 11.90 -5.18 10.89
N ASN A 51 11.13 -5.72 11.84
CA ASN A 51 11.57 -5.84 13.23
C ASN A 51 12.80 -6.75 13.35
N SER A 52 12.95 -7.75 12.48
CA SER A 52 14.11 -8.65 12.47
C SER A 52 15.44 -7.96 12.11
N LEU A 53 15.39 -6.80 11.41
CA LEU A 53 16.58 -6.01 11.10
C LEU A 53 17.24 -5.43 12.35
N ASN A 54 16.48 -5.26 13.43
CA ASN A 54 16.91 -4.57 14.63
C ASN A 54 17.12 -5.58 15.78
N ARG A 55 18.34 -6.12 15.90
CA ARG A 55 18.69 -7.16 16.89
C ARG A 55 18.76 -6.68 18.35
N SER A 56 18.55 -5.38 18.61
CA SER A 56 18.53 -4.78 19.94
C SER A 56 17.17 -4.16 20.24
N SER A 57 16.56 -4.54 21.37
CA SER A 57 15.22 -4.17 21.83
C SER A 57 14.90 -2.67 21.76
N PHE A 58 14.38 -2.20 20.63
CA PHE A 58 13.59 -0.97 20.47
C PHE A 58 12.56 -1.16 19.33
N SER A 59 11.68 -2.15 19.48
CA SER A 59 10.73 -2.65 18.46
C SER A 59 9.60 -1.70 18.04
N ASN A 60 9.62 -0.41 18.40
CA ASN A 60 8.40 0.42 18.40
C ASN A 60 8.51 1.75 17.62
N GLU A 61 9.58 1.99 16.87
CA GLU A 61 9.70 3.26 16.13
C GLU A 61 9.10 3.21 14.72
N LEU A 62 9.20 2.06 14.03
CA LEU A 62 8.71 1.90 12.66
C LEU A 62 7.39 1.14 12.63
N THR A 63 6.43 1.69 11.88
CA THR A 63 5.13 1.05 11.67
C THR A 63 4.89 0.84 10.18
N VAL A 64 4.52 -0.38 9.79
CA VAL A 64 4.05 -0.74 8.45
C VAL A 64 2.55 -1.00 8.50
N LYS A 65 1.79 -0.37 7.60
CA LYS A 65 0.34 -0.61 7.48
C LYS A 65 -0.08 -0.67 6.03
N GLU A 66 -1.13 -1.45 5.79
CA GLU A 66 -1.93 -1.33 4.58
C GLU A 66 -2.99 -0.26 4.82
N VAL A 67 -3.03 0.77 3.97
CA VAL A 67 -4.05 1.83 3.99
C VAL A 67 -5.03 1.71 2.83
N PHE A 68 -4.84 0.74 1.95
CA PHE A 68 -5.82 0.30 0.97
C PHE A 68 -5.53 -1.15 0.59
N SER A 69 -6.57 -1.96 0.44
CA SER A 69 -6.53 -3.33 -0.09
C SER A 69 -7.91 -3.66 -0.63
N ASP A 70 -8.08 -3.67 -1.95
CA ASP A 70 -9.35 -4.05 -2.56
C ASP A 70 -9.15 -4.66 -3.94
N THR A 71 -10.10 -5.49 -4.36
CA THR A 71 -10.15 -6.01 -5.73
C THR A 71 -10.77 -4.96 -6.64
N LYS A 72 -10.12 -4.71 -7.77
CA LYS A 72 -10.54 -3.75 -8.78
C LYS A 72 -10.73 -4.44 -10.12
N ASP A 73 -11.72 -3.98 -10.86
CA ASP A 73 -11.85 -4.25 -12.29
C ASP A 73 -10.93 -3.28 -13.05
N TYR A 74 -10.07 -3.83 -13.89
CA TYR A 74 -9.11 -3.10 -14.70
C TYR A 74 -9.76 -2.12 -15.67
N PHE A 75 -10.94 -2.45 -16.18
CA PHE A 75 -11.62 -1.65 -17.20
C PHE A 75 -12.52 -0.56 -16.61
N VAL A 76 -12.50 -0.38 -15.28
CA VAL A 76 -13.22 0.70 -14.60
C VAL A 76 -12.29 1.87 -14.36
N GLY A 77 -12.69 3.07 -14.81
CA GLY A 77 -11.91 4.30 -14.72
C GLY A 77 -11.26 4.68 -16.06
N GLU A 78 -10.81 5.93 -16.15
CA GLU A 78 -10.44 6.60 -17.40
C GLU A 78 -9.45 5.79 -18.28
N GLU A 79 -8.34 5.31 -17.71
CA GLU A 79 -7.31 4.56 -18.45
C GLU A 79 -7.81 3.18 -18.91
N GLY A 80 -8.60 2.50 -18.08
CA GLY A 80 -9.17 1.18 -18.37
C GLY A 80 -10.24 1.25 -19.46
N GLU A 81 -11.15 2.23 -19.34
CA GLU A 81 -12.23 2.47 -20.31
C GLU A 81 -11.68 2.85 -21.68
N HIS A 82 -10.62 3.66 -21.72
CA HIS A 82 -9.94 4.00 -22.97
C HIS A 82 -9.34 2.77 -23.66
N LEU A 83 -8.62 1.93 -22.91
CA LEU A 83 -8.08 0.69 -23.47
C LEU A 83 -9.20 -0.24 -23.96
N LYS A 84 -10.27 -0.40 -23.17
CA LYS A 84 -11.43 -1.21 -23.57
C LYS A 84 -12.01 -0.72 -24.89
N SER A 85 -12.20 0.59 -25.05
CA SER A 85 -12.69 1.16 -26.31
C SER A 85 -11.79 0.86 -27.51
N LEU A 86 -10.47 0.82 -27.31
CA LEU A 86 -9.52 0.48 -28.38
C LEU A 86 -9.58 -1.02 -28.73
N LEU A 87 -9.69 -1.89 -27.74
CA LEU A 87 -9.82 -3.34 -27.93
C LEU A 87 -11.13 -3.71 -28.64
N ASP A 88 -12.24 -3.06 -28.26
CA ASP A 88 -13.55 -3.26 -28.90
C ASP A 88 -13.50 -2.91 -30.39
N LYS A 89 -12.77 -1.83 -30.77
CA LYS A 89 -12.62 -1.42 -32.19
C LYS A 89 -11.89 -2.45 -33.04
N VAL A 90 -11.01 -3.25 -32.44
CA VAL A 90 -10.29 -4.33 -33.13
C VAL A 90 -10.92 -5.70 -32.89
N GLY A 91 -12.09 -5.76 -32.25
CA GLY A 91 -12.85 -6.99 -32.03
C GLY A 91 -12.24 -7.93 -30.99
N ILE A 92 -11.46 -7.42 -30.03
CA ILE A 92 -10.85 -8.22 -28.96
C ILE A 92 -11.63 -7.99 -27.65
N ASP A 93 -12.16 -9.07 -27.07
CA ASP A 93 -12.83 -9.04 -25.77
C ASP A 93 -12.02 -9.79 -24.72
N LEU A 94 -11.58 -9.07 -23.68
CA LEU A 94 -10.88 -9.68 -22.53
C LEU A 94 -11.84 -10.03 -21.38
N GLY A 95 -13.15 -9.85 -21.53
CA GLY A 95 -14.11 -9.99 -20.44
C GLY A 95 -13.68 -9.20 -19.21
N THR A 96 -13.89 -9.77 -18.02
CA THR A 96 -13.44 -9.16 -16.76
C THR A 96 -11.96 -9.44 -16.52
N VAL A 97 -11.21 -8.38 -16.18
CA VAL A 97 -9.83 -8.48 -15.71
C VAL A 97 -9.78 -7.85 -14.32
N ASN A 98 -9.54 -8.66 -13.30
CA ASN A 98 -9.45 -8.18 -11.92
C ASN A 98 -8.00 -8.19 -11.44
N TYR A 99 -7.69 -7.24 -10.57
CA TYR A 99 -6.45 -7.23 -9.80
C TYR A 99 -6.73 -6.71 -8.38
N ARG A 100 -5.96 -7.15 -7.40
CA ARG A 100 -5.96 -6.53 -6.08
C ARG A 100 -5.02 -5.34 -6.07
N PHE A 101 -5.52 -4.17 -5.68
CA PHE A 101 -4.68 -3.00 -5.43
C PHE A 101 -4.38 -2.89 -3.94
N ARG A 102 -3.11 -2.69 -3.60
CA ARG A 102 -2.66 -2.42 -2.24
C ARG A 102 -1.91 -1.10 -2.17
N MET A 103 -2.10 -0.36 -1.09
CA MET A 103 -1.25 0.78 -0.73
C MET A 103 -0.67 0.52 0.65
N ILE A 104 0.65 0.37 0.70
CA ILE A 104 1.43 0.06 1.90
C ILE A 104 2.22 1.31 2.29
N ILE A 105 2.17 1.67 3.56
CA ILE A 105 2.89 2.81 4.12
C ILE A 105 3.89 2.35 5.17
N VAL A 106 4.99 3.11 5.31
CA VAL A 106 5.90 3.00 6.44
C VAL A 106 6.13 4.37 7.08
N SER A 107 5.89 4.44 8.37
CA SER A 107 6.03 5.64 9.19
C SER A 107 6.97 5.43 10.36
N GLN A 108 7.52 6.54 10.86
CA GLN A 108 8.35 6.55 12.07
C GLN A 108 7.83 7.55 13.09
N ILE A 109 7.79 7.18 14.36
CA ILE A 109 7.57 8.14 15.45
C ILE A 109 8.91 8.82 15.79
N GLN A 110 8.97 10.14 15.65
CA GLN A 110 10.11 11.01 15.95
C GLN A 110 9.70 12.14 16.90
N GLU A 111 10.27 12.14 18.10
CA GLU A 111 10.00 13.16 19.14
C GLU A 111 8.49 13.27 19.44
N GLY A 112 7.82 12.12 19.45
CA GLY A 112 6.38 12.00 19.71
C GLY A 112 5.49 12.23 18.48
N ASP A 113 5.95 12.87 17.41
CA ASP A 113 5.18 13.00 16.16
C ASP A 113 5.48 11.87 15.19
N GLU A 114 4.53 11.53 14.33
CA GLU A 114 4.73 10.52 13.32
C GLU A 114 5.04 11.14 11.95
N VAL A 115 5.99 10.55 11.23
CA VAL A 115 6.36 10.94 9.87
C VAL A 115 6.25 9.74 8.93
N LEU A 116 5.39 9.86 7.93
CA LEU A 116 5.33 8.98 6.78
C LEU A 116 6.52 9.26 5.88
N PHE A 117 7.31 8.25 5.56
CA PHE A 117 8.54 8.43 4.77
C PHE A 117 8.70 7.42 3.63
N PHE A 118 7.84 6.41 3.53
CA PHE A 118 7.85 5.44 2.43
C PHE A 118 6.43 5.00 2.11
N ILE A 119 6.10 4.94 0.82
CA ILE A 119 4.83 4.42 0.31
C ILE A 119 5.14 3.51 -0.87
N MET A 120 4.47 2.37 -0.91
CA MET A 120 4.53 1.43 -2.03
C MET A 120 3.12 1.00 -2.40
N THR A 121 2.80 1.03 -3.69
CA THR A 121 1.56 0.47 -4.23
C THR A 121 1.85 -0.80 -5.01
N VAL A 122 0.93 -1.76 -4.95
CA VAL A 122 1.06 -3.04 -5.64
C VAL A 122 -0.24 -3.41 -6.33
N LYS A 123 -0.12 -4.00 -7.52
CA LYS A 123 -1.22 -4.64 -8.26
C LYS A 123 -0.98 -6.15 -8.30
N GLU A 124 -1.88 -6.94 -7.74
CA GLU A 124 -1.79 -8.41 -7.72
C GLU A 124 -2.80 -9.03 -8.69
N TYR A 125 -2.31 -9.80 -9.66
CA TYR A 125 -3.09 -10.46 -10.71
C TYR A 125 -3.08 -11.97 -10.45
N GLU A 126 -4.01 -12.43 -9.62
CA GLU A 126 -4.14 -13.84 -9.22
C GLU A 126 -4.25 -14.78 -10.42
N SER A 127 -5.07 -14.42 -11.41
CA SER A 127 -5.26 -15.18 -12.65
C SER A 127 -3.99 -15.35 -13.49
N LEU A 128 -2.98 -14.49 -13.28
CA LEU A 128 -1.70 -14.52 -13.98
C LEU A 128 -0.55 -15.02 -13.09
N GLY A 129 -0.83 -15.33 -11.81
CA GLY A 129 0.18 -15.67 -10.83
C GLY A 129 1.24 -14.57 -10.66
N CYS A 130 0.85 -13.31 -10.86
CA CYS A 130 1.78 -12.19 -10.99
C CYS A 130 1.47 -11.04 -10.03
N VAL A 131 2.49 -10.44 -9.43
CA VAL A 131 2.40 -9.15 -8.71
C VAL A 131 3.20 -8.06 -9.42
N ALA A 132 2.77 -6.81 -9.33
CA ALA A 132 3.50 -5.69 -9.89
C ALA A 132 3.69 -4.61 -8.83
N ILE A 133 4.94 -4.33 -8.45
CA ILE A 133 5.26 -3.14 -7.64
C ILE A 133 5.04 -1.94 -8.56
N ASP A 134 3.92 -1.27 -8.33
CA ASP A 134 3.32 -0.30 -9.24
C ASP A 134 3.97 1.07 -9.09
N TYR A 135 3.91 1.63 -7.88
CA TYR A 135 4.64 2.84 -7.51
C TYR A 135 5.40 2.62 -6.20
N LEU A 136 6.57 3.24 -6.10
CA LEU A 136 7.32 3.35 -4.86
C LEU A 136 7.87 4.76 -4.77
N ASP A 137 7.71 5.38 -3.60
CA ASP A 137 8.26 6.70 -3.32
C ASP A 137 8.75 6.75 -1.88
N SER A 138 9.72 7.62 -1.62
CA SER A 138 10.27 7.75 -0.27
C SER A 138 10.84 9.14 0.00
N LEU A 139 10.96 9.46 1.28
CA LEU A 139 11.52 10.69 1.80
C LEU A 139 12.71 10.38 2.71
N PHE A 140 13.70 11.26 2.73
CA PHE A 140 14.90 11.03 3.52
C PHE A 140 14.72 11.16 5.03
N TYR A 141 13.51 11.44 5.51
CA TYR A 141 13.23 11.84 6.90
C TYR A 141 13.40 10.75 7.95
N TYR A 142 13.52 9.47 7.56
CA TYR A 142 13.82 8.40 8.49
C TYR A 142 15.11 8.67 9.29
N LYS A 143 15.03 8.52 10.61
CA LYS A 143 16.16 8.64 11.53
C LYS A 143 16.52 7.24 12.06
N PRO A 144 17.72 6.71 11.79
CA PRO A 144 18.14 5.38 12.29
C PRO A 144 18.08 5.21 13.81
N GLY A 145 18.15 6.31 14.57
CA GLY A 145 18.11 6.28 16.03
C GLY A 145 19.18 5.34 16.61
N LYS A 146 18.79 4.57 17.62
CA LYS A 146 19.67 3.57 18.25
C LYS A 146 19.80 2.27 17.46
N SER A 147 18.92 2.02 16.48
CA SER A 147 18.96 0.78 15.69
C SER A 147 20.22 0.69 14.81
N GLY A 148 20.75 1.84 14.38
CA GLY A 148 21.82 1.90 13.39
C GLY A 148 21.42 1.42 11.99
N VAL A 149 20.17 0.96 11.79
CA VAL A 149 19.68 0.46 10.50
C VAL A 149 19.58 1.62 9.53
N SER A 150 20.28 1.52 8.40
CA SER A 150 20.24 2.57 7.38
C SER A 150 18.86 2.67 6.71
N ARG A 151 18.52 3.86 6.21
CA ARG A 151 17.29 4.09 5.45
C ARG A 151 17.14 3.14 4.26
N GLY A 152 18.23 2.91 3.53
CA GLY A 152 18.25 1.99 2.40
C GLY A 152 17.91 0.56 2.83
N ALA A 153 18.45 0.09 3.96
CA ALA A 153 18.13 -1.24 4.47
C ALA A 153 16.64 -1.40 4.83
N VAL A 154 15.98 -0.34 5.32
CA VAL A 154 14.52 -0.35 5.52
C VAL A 154 13.79 -0.52 4.19
N TYR A 155 14.16 0.24 3.16
CA TYR A 155 13.53 0.15 1.84
C TYR A 155 13.72 -1.24 1.20
N ASP A 156 14.95 -1.73 1.20
CA ASP A 156 15.32 -3.05 0.70
C ASP A 156 14.48 -4.13 1.38
N ALA A 157 14.33 -4.03 2.71
CA ALA A 157 13.56 -5.00 3.48
C ALA A 157 12.05 -4.92 3.22
N VAL A 158 11.44 -3.74 3.05
CA VAL A 158 10.01 -3.65 2.71
C VAL A 158 9.73 -4.32 1.36
N ILE A 159 10.57 -4.06 0.35
CA ILE A 159 10.43 -4.67 -0.98
C ILE A 159 10.59 -6.18 -0.89
N ASN A 160 11.69 -6.66 -0.28
CA ASN A 160 11.97 -8.08 -0.19
C ASN A 160 10.92 -8.83 0.63
N SER A 161 10.47 -8.26 1.75
CA SER A 161 9.41 -8.84 2.58
C SER A 161 8.10 -8.95 1.82
N TYR A 162 7.79 -8.00 0.93
CA TYR A 162 6.60 -8.09 0.10
C TYR A 162 6.74 -9.18 -0.97
N LEU A 163 7.90 -9.35 -1.59
CA LEU A 163 8.15 -10.47 -2.52
C LEU A 163 8.05 -11.82 -1.82
N ASP A 164 8.58 -11.93 -0.59
CA ASP A 164 8.44 -13.13 0.24
C ASP A 164 6.98 -13.41 0.56
N TYR A 165 6.23 -12.37 0.94
CA TYR A 165 4.80 -12.48 1.19
C TYR A 165 4.05 -12.93 -0.08
N ALA A 166 4.39 -12.39 -1.25
CA ALA A 166 3.81 -12.80 -2.53
C ALA A 166 4.07 -14.28 -2.83
N VAL A 167 5.27 -14.80 -2.56
CA VAL A 167 5.57 -16.23 -2.64
C VAL A 167 4.69 -17.04 -1.69
N THR A 168 4.43 -16.56 -0.46
CA THR A 168 3.53 -17.27 0.48
C THR A 168 2.09 -17.34 -0.01
N LEU A 169 1.66 -16.40 -0.86
CA LEU A 169 0.35 -16.38 -1.49
C LEU A 169 0.28 -17.22 -2.78
N GLY A 170 1.41 -17.76 -3.24
CA GLY A 170 1.50 -18.60 -4.44
C GLY A 170 1.78 -17.85 -5.74
N TYR A 171 2.09 -16.55 -5.68
CA TYR A 171 2.55 -15.81 -6.85
C TYR A 171 3.92 -16.32 -7.29
N CYS A 172 4.10 -16.51 -8.60
CA CYS A 172 5.31 -17.05 -9.20
C CYS A 172 6.03 -16.04 -10.11
N LYS A 173 5.43 -14.86 -10.32
CA LYS A 173 5.98 -13.78 -11.13
C LYS A 173 5.87 -12.45 -10.39
N SER A 174 6.84 -11.57 -10.61
CA SER A 174 6.76 -10.17 -10.20
C SER A 174 7.31 -9.23 -11.27
N HIS A 175 6.80 -8.00 -11.32
CA HIS A 175 7.29 -6.94 -12.19
C HIS A 175 7.59 -5.66 -11.43
N ILE A 176 8.67 -4.99 -11.86
CA ILE A 176 8.99 -3.63 -11.48
C ILE A 176 9.17 -2.81 -12.75
N PHE A 177 8.31 -1.82 -12.94
CA PHE A 177 8.55 -0.77 -13.92
C PHE A 177 9.49 0.27 -13.31
N VAL A 178 10.75 0.25 -13.73
CA VAL A 178 11.75 1.19 -13.25
C VAL A 178 11.56 2.50 -13.99
N CYS A 179 11.09 3.52 -13.27
CA CYS A 179 10.87 4.84 -13.81
C CYS A 179 11.41 5.90 -12.85
N SER A 180 12.49 6.60 -13.22
CA SER A 180 13.02 7.64 -12.35
C SER A 180 12.02 8.79 -12.19
N PRO A 181 11.77 9.27 -10.96
CA PRO A 181 10.96 10.47 -10.76
C PRO A 181 11.64 11.74 -11.26
N ARG A 182 12.94 11.71 -11.58
CA ARG A 182 13.61 12.83 -12.27
C ARG A 182 12.91 13.16 -13.58
N ASP A 183 12.38 12.14 -14.26
CA ASP A 183 11.75 12.27 -15.56
C ASP A 183 10.22 12.47 -15.46
N ASN A 184 9.61 12.25 -14.27
CA ASN A 184 8.15 12.14 -14.11
C ASN A 184 7.56 12.84 -12.86
N GLY A 185 8.36 13.62 -12.12
CA GLY A 185 7.91 14.37 -10.95
C GLY A 185 7.67 13.53 -9.69
N SER A 186 6.67 13.91 -8.90
CA SER A 186 6.31 13.23 -7.65
C SER A 186 5.39 12.03 -7.86
N PHE A 187 5.74 10.87 -7.28
CA PHE A 187 4.95 9.65 -7.45
C PHE A 187 3.87 9.52 -6.38
N LEU A 188 4.27 9.61 -5.10
CA LEU A 188 3.38 9.43 -3.95
C LEU A 188 3.57 10.52 -2.88
N PHE A 189 4.56 11.42 -3.01
CA PHE A 189 4.70 12.56 -2.08
C PHE A 189 4.57 13.90 -2.81
N ASN A 190 3.53 14.67 -2.47
CA ASN A 190 3.34 16.02 -3.00
C ASN A 190 4.41 16.98 -2.42
N LYS A 191 5.23 17.53 -3.32
CA LYS A 191 6.44 18.31 -3.04
C LYS A 191 7.45 17.58 -2.17
N ARG A 192 8.59 17.25 -2.75
CA ARG A 192 9.73 16.64 -2.05
C ARG A 192 10.71 17.70 -1.56
N PRO A 193 11.59 17.37 -0.61
CA PRO A 193 12.65 18.28 -0.19
C PRO A 193 13.56 18.61 -1.37
N LYS A 194 13.99 19.88 -1.47
CA LYS A 194 14.77 20.37 -2.63
C LYS A 194 16.16 19.74 -2.74
N ASP A 195 16.72 19.35 -1.60
CA ASP A 195 18.03 18.72 -1.44
C ASP A 195 17.98 17.19 -1.58
N MET A 196 16.81 16.62 -1.87
CA MET A 196 16.67 15.18 -2.04
C MET A 196 17.37 14.71 -3.32
N VAL A 197 18.33 13.81 -3.16
CA VAL A 197 18.99 13.15 -4.30
C VAL A 197 18.03 12.17 -4.95
N ILE A 198 17.64 12.46 -6.19
CA ILE A 198 16.86 11.55 -7.03
C ILE A 198 17.82 10.70 -7.86
N TYR A 199 17.69 9.37 -7.76
CA TYR A 199 18.46 8.46 -8.60
C TYR A 199 18.03 8.60 -10.05
N ASP A 200 19.00 8.73 -10.96
CA ASP A 200 18.77 8.56 -12.38
C ASP A 200 18.35 7.12 -12.71
N GLN A 201 17.87 6.91 -13.93
CA GLN A 201 17.35 5.62 -14.39
C GLN A 201 18.34 4.46 -14.13
N THR A 202 19.62 4.64 -14.49
CA THR A 202 20.65 3.60 -14.32
C THR A 202 20.91 3.26 -12.86
N LYS A 203 21.06 4.28 -12.00
CA LYS A 203 21.27 4.08 -10.55
C LYS A 203 20.07 3.41 -9.90
N LEU A 204 18.85 3.81 -10.28
CA LEU A 204 17.63 3.23 -9.75
C LEU A 204 17.49 1.76 -10.17
N THR A 205 17.74 1.43 -11.43
CA THR A 205 17.77 0.05 -11.92
C THR A 205 18.79 -0.79 -11.15
N ASN A 206 20.02 -0.29 -10.97
CA ASN A 206 21.06 -1.03 -10.25
C ASN A 206 20.72 -1.21 -8.76
N TRP A 207 20.03 -0.24 -8.15
CA TRP A 207 19.54 -0.40 -6.78
C TRP A 207 18.49 -1.51 -6.70
N TYR A 208 17.50 -1.56 -7.59
CA TYR A 208 16.53 -2.66 -7.62
C TYR A 208 17.20 -4.02 -7.81
N LYS A 209 18.17 -4.13 -8.74
CA LYS A 209 18.93 -5.38 -8.93
C LYS A 209 19.62 -5.82 -7.64
N LYS A 210 20.28 -4.89 -6.93
CA LYS A 210 20.90 -5.18 -5.63
C LYS A 210 19.87 -5.63 -4.58
N VAL A 211 18.69 -5.03 -4.54
CA VAL A 211 17.60 -5.45 -3.63
C VAL A 211 17.21 -6.90 -3.92
N LEU A 212 17.02 -7.25 -5.20
CA LEU A 212 16.67 -8.59 -5.65
C LEU A 212 17.78 -9.62 -5.40
N ASP A 213 19.05 -9.27 -5.64
CA ASP A 213 20.21 -10.13 -5.40
C ASP A 213 20.35 -10.55 -3.92
N ASN A 214 19.80 -9.73 -3.01
CA ASN A 214 19.79 -10.00 -1.57
C ASN A 214 18.62 -10.91 -1.13
N ASN A 215 17.63 -11.18 -1.99
CA ASN A 215 16.49 -12.03 -1.69
C ASN A 215 16.55 -13.37 -2.45
N LYS A 216 17.58 -14.18 -2.15
CA LYS A 216 17.79 -15.46 -2.82
C LYS A 216 16.78 -16.55 -2.43
N GLU A 217 16.01 -16.34 -1.36
CA GLU A 217 14.99 -17.29 -0.92
C GLU A 217 13.75 -17.23 -1.80
N SER A 218 13.33 -16.01 -2.18
CA SER A 218 12.10 -15.80 -2.96
C SER A 218 12.34 -15.42 -4.41
N VAL A 219 13.50 -14.85 -4.75
CA VAL A 219 13.84 -14.48 -6.14
C VAL A 219 14.72 -15.55 -6.77
N GLU A 220 14.15 -16.33 -7.70
CA GLU A 220 14.89 -17.35 -8.45
C GLU A 220 15.77 -16.72 -9.54
N SER A 221 15.21 -15.75 -10.27
CA SER A 221 15.90 -15.03 -11.34
C SER A 221 15.18 -13.73 -11.67
N TYR A 222 15.89 -12.83 -12.36
CA TYR A 222 15.27 -11.66 -12.97
C TYR A 222 15.94 -11.29 -14.29
N GLN A 223 15.19 -10.61 -15.17
CA GLN A 223 15.67 -10.17 -16.47
C GLN A 223 14.99 -8.86 -16.89
N GLN A 224 15.55 -8.18 -17.90
CA GLN A 224 15.01 -6.90 -18.40
C GLN A 224 14.38 -7.00 -19.79
N THR A 225 14.46 -8.17 -20.42
CA THR A 225 13.77 -8.50 -21.67
C THR A 225 12.46 -9.22 -21.37
N LEU A 226 11.53 -9.22 -22.34
CA LEU A 226 10.30 -10.01 -22.23
C LEU A 226 10.64 -11.48 -21.94
N PRO A 227 10.08 -12.09 -20.88
CA PRO A 227 10.27 -13.50 -20.57
C PRO A 227 9.55 -14.44 -21.53
N SER A 228 9.98 -15.71 -21.51
CA SER A 228 9.43 -16.75 -22.39
C SER A 228 7.94 -16.99 -22.20
N TYR A 229 7.36 -16.66 -21.04
CA TYR A 229 5.92 -16.83 -20.85
C TYR A 229 5.07 -15.91 -21.75
N PHE A 230 5.66 -14.87 -22.36
CA PHE A 230 5.01 -14.11 -23.43
C PHE A 230 4.99 -14.90 -24.75
N ASP A 231 6.01 -15.72 -25.01
CA ASP A 231 6.08 -16.62 -26.18
C ASP A 231 5.14 -17.82 -26.03
N ASP A 232 4.87 -18.23 -24.79
CA ASP A 232 3.97 -19.36 -24.46
C ASP A 232 2.47 -19.01 -24.58
N CYS A 233 2.11 -17.75 -24.86
CA CYS A 233 0.72 -17.31 -25.00
C CYS A 233 0.08 -17.94 -26.25
N LYS A 234 -1.07 -18.60 -26.08
CA LYS A 234 -1.77 -19.32 -27.15
C LYS A 234 -2.75 -18.45 -27.92
N THR A 235 -3.20 -17.36 -27.30
CA THR A 235 -4.19 -16.43 -27.84
C THR A 235 -3.72 -14.99 -27.70
N ILE A 236 -4.28 -14.10 -28.53
CA ILE A 236 -3.98 -12.67 -28.43
C ILE A 236 -4.50 -12.09 -27.11
N GLU A 237 -5.60 -12.62 -26.59
CA GLU A 237 -6.19 -12.25 -25.31
C GLU A 237 -5.26 -12.62 -24.15
N GLU A 238 -4.68 -13.82 -24.15
CA GLU A 238 -3.67 -14.21 -23.17
C GLU A 238 -2.45 -13.29 -23.21
N PHE A 239 -1.96 -12.98 -24.42
CA PHE A 239 -0.84 -12.06 -24.59
C PHE A 239 -1.17 -10.66 -24.04
N ILE A 240 -2.31 -10.09 -24.42
CA ILE A 240 -2.75 -8.78 -23.93
C ILE A 240 -2.91 -8.77 -22.42
N ARG A 241 -3.53 -9.79 -21.81
CA ARG A 241 -3.65 -9.89 -20.34
C ARG A 241 -2.29 -9.84 -19.64
N ASN A 242 -1.26 -10.48 -20.21
CA ASN A 242 0.10 -10.42 -19.67
C ASN A 242 0.74 -9.02 -19.81
N LEU A 243 0.28 -8.18 -20.74
CA LEU A 243 0.72 -6.78 -20.84
C LEU A 243 0.08 -5.89 -19.76
N LEU A 244 -1.16 -6.18 -19.35
CA LEU A 244 -1.92 -5.35 -18.42
C LEU A 244 -1.27 -5.25 -17.02
N VAL A 245 -0.37 -6.17 -16.69
CA VAL A 245 0.35 -6.19 -15.40
C VAL A 245 1.28 -5.00 -15.19
N SER A 246 1.59 -4.23 -16.24
CA SER A 246 2.48 -3.07 -16.18
C SER A 246 1.89 -1.89 -16.95
N ASP A 247 1.87 -0.72 -16.32
CA ASP A 247 1.45 0.53 -16.98
C ASP A 247 2.28 0.81 -18.24
N LEU A 248 3.59 0.49 -18.22
CA LEU A 248 4.45 0.63 -19.40
C LEU A 248 4.01 -0.27 -20.57
N LEU A 249 3.77 -1.56 -20.30
CA LEU A 249 3.37 -2.50 -21.34
C LEU A 249 1.96 -2.18 -21.87
N ARG A 250 1.06 -1.73 -20.99
CA ARG A 250 -0.26 -1.19 -21.37
C ARG A 250 -0.11 0.03 -22.29
N ASP A 251 0.73 1.00 -21.94
CA ASP A 251 0.92 2.20 -22.75
C ASP A 251 1.52 1.87 -24.13
N MET A 252 2.43 0.88 -24.19
CA MET A 252 2.94 0.34 -25.45
C MET A 252 1.85 -0.32 -26.29
N LEU A 253 0.94 -1.08 -25.67
CA LEU A 253 -0.21 -1.67 -26.35
C LEU A 253 -1.14 -0.59 -26.91
N ILE A 254 -1.48 0.42 -26.10
CA ILE A 254 -2.31 1.55 -26.53
C ILE A 254 -1.67 2.26 -27.72
N GLY A 255 -0.37 2.58 -27.63
CA GLY A 255 0.37 3.19 -28.74
C GLY A 255 0.32 2.33 -30.00
N THR A 256 0.51 1.02 -29.88
CA THR A 256 0.43 0.07 -30.99
C THR A 256 -0.96 0.07 -31.65
N LEU A 257 -2.04 0.01 -30.85
CA LEU A 257 -3.42 0.06 -31.34
C LEU A 257 -3.76 1.40 -32.02
N GLN A 258 -3.05 2.47 -31.67
CA GLN A 258 -3.22 3.81 -32.24
C GLN A 258 -2.24 4.12 -33.38
N GLY A 259 -1.32 3.21 -33.72
CA GLY A 259 -0.28 3.44 -34.73
C GLY A 259 0.78 4.46 -34.30
N VAL A 260 0.95 4.67 -32.99
CA VAL A 260 1.94 5.58 -32.41
C VAL A 260 3.16 4.78 -31.97
N ALA A 261 4.34 5.17 -32.47
CA ALA A 261 5.59 4.56 -32.04
C ALA A 261 5.89 4.92 -30.59
N TYR A 262 6.28 3.91 -29.81
CA TYR A 262 6.66 4.10 -28.42
C TYR A 262 8.11 4.60 -28.30
N GLU A 263 8.34 5.64 -27.51
CA GLU A 263 9.68 6.17 -27.24
C GLU A 263 10.43 5.27 -26.24
N GLY A 264 11.63 4.83 -26.62
CA GLY A 264 12.45 3.91 -25.82
C GLY A 264 13.01 4.51 -24.51
N GLY A 265 13.84 3.73 -23.81
CA GLY A 265 14.59 4.18 -22.62
C GLY A 265 13.96 3.83 -21.28
N LYS A 266 12.70 3.36 -21.25
CA LYS A 266 12.06 2.82 -20.05
C LYS A 266 12.48 1.37 -19.81
N GLN A 267 12.64 0.98 -18.54
CA GLN A 267 13.16 -0.34 -18.18
C GLN A 267 12.16 -1.10 -17.31
N LEU A 268 11.93 -2.37 -17.67
CA LEU A 268 11.20 -3.33 -16.84
C LEU A 268 12.20 -4.30 -16.22
N ILE A 269 11.89 -4.75 -15.02
CA ILE A 269 12.52 -5.92 -14.42
C ILE A 269 11.42 -6.96 -14.23
N PHE A 270 11.56 -8.07 -14.93
CA PHE A 270 10.73 -9.26 -14.82
C PHE A 270 11.41 -10.21 -13.83
N ILE A 271 10.67 -10.65 -12.82
CA ILE A 271 11.18 -11.42 -11.69
C ILE A 271 10.45 -12.77 -11.67
N THR A 272 11.21 -13.85 -11.64
CA THR A 272 10.70 -15.20 -11.37
C THR A 272 10.79 -15.43 -9.87
N LEU A 273 9.65 -15.72 -9.26
CA LEU A 273 9.54 -15.99 -7.82
C LEU A 273 9.56 -17.49 -7.53
N ALA A 274 10.10 -17.84 -6.37
CA ALA A 274 10.21 -19.21 -5.91
C ALA A 274 8.85 -19.89 -5.80
N LYS A 275 8.75 -21.12 -6.31
CA LYS A 275 7.55 -21.95 -6.12
C LYS A 275 7.58 -22.59 -4.74
N LYS A 276 6.66 -22.22 -3.86
CA LYS A 276 6.43 -22.94 -2.59
C LYS A 276 5.37 -24.02 -2.80
N GLN A 277 5.58 -25.23 -2.27
CA GLN A 277 4.51 -26.24 -2.22
C GLN A 277 3.33 -25.64 -1.47
N SER A 278 2.18 -25.57 -2.12
CA SER A 278 0.97 -24.97 -1.58
C SER A 278 0.58 -25.67 -0.28
N SER A 279 0.73 -25.00 0.85
CA SER A 279 -0.24 -25.20 1.92
C SER A 279 -1.47 -24.41 1.49
N SER A 280 -2.56 -25.12 1.20
CA SER A 280 -3.85 -24.57 0.80
C SER A 280 -4.47 -23.79 1.95
N THR A 281 -3.88 -22.65 2.29
CA THR A 281 -4.49 -21.67 3.17
C THR A 281 -4.88 -20.50 2.29
N SER A 282 -6.13 -20.53 1.82
CA SER A 282 -6.86 -19.35 1.39
C SER A 282 -6.73 -18.32 2.51
N THR A 283 -5.73 -17.47 2.43
CA THR A 283 -5.56 -16.38 3.38
C THR A 283 -6.64 -15.39 3.01
N ASN A 284 -7.68 -15.29 3.85
CA ASN A 284 -8.73 -14.31 3.66
C ASN A 284 -8.10 -12.91 3.69
N GLN A 285 -7.79 -12.36 2.51
CA GLN A 285 -7.12 -11.07 2.36
C GLN A 285 -8.12 -9.97 2.70
N GLN A 286 -7.91 -9.32 3.84
CA GLN A 286 -8.82 -8.30 4.36
C GLN A 286 -8.98 -7.13 3.38
N ARG A 287 -10.24 -6.69 3.21
CA ARG A 287 -10.57 -5.48 2.46
C ARG A 287 -10.35 -4.24 3.33
N ILE A 288 -9.60 -3.28 2.79
CA ILE A 288 -9.43 -1.94 3.37
C ILE A 288 -9.76 -0.95 2.26
N TYR A 289 -10.79 -0.13 2.50
CA TYR A 289 -11.25 0.83 1.52
C TYR A 289 -11.23 2.25 2.09
N HIS A 290 -10.55 3.15 1.37
CA HIS A 290 -10.59 4.59 1.57
C HIS A 290 -10.54 5.26 0.20
N SER A 291 -11.46 6.19 -0.05
CA SER A 291 -11.55 6.94 -1.31
C SER A 291 -10.24 7.66 -1.64
N MET A 292 -9.56 8.21 -0.64
CA MET A 292 -8.28 8.91 -0.82
C MET A 292 -7.15 8.00 -1.30
N THR A 293 -7.12 6.72 -0.93
CA THR A 293 -6.02 5.80 -1.27
C THR A 293 -6.41 4.74 -2.30
N GLU A 294 -7.58 4.86 -2.91
CA GLU A 294 -8.06 3.89 -3.90
C GLU A 294 -7.24 3.87 -5.18
N SER A 295 -6.53 4.94 -5.51
CA SER A 295 -5.60 4.98 -6.64
C SER A 295 -4.49 5.98 -6.37
N ARG A 296 -3.38 5.87 -7.10
CA ARG A 296 -2.32 6.88 -7.08
C ARG A 296 -2.88 8.27 -7.40
N LYS A 297 -3.74 8.36 -8.43
CA LYS A 297 -4.36 9.62 -8.85
C LYS A 297 -5.22 10.23 -7.74
N SER A 298 -6.15 9.47 -7.16
CA SER A 298 -6.99 9.96 -6.05
C SER A 298 -6.14 10.44 -4.88
N TYR A 299 -5.07 9.71 -4.55
CA TYR A 299 -4.17 10.06 -3.48
C TYR A 299 -3.45 11.39 -3.75
N MET A 300 -2.80 11.52 -4.91
CA MET A 300 -2.06 12.73 -5.28
C MET A 300 -2.98 13.95 -5.41
N ASP A 301 -4.16 13.79 -6.03
CA ASP A 301 -5.16 14.87 -6.13
C ASP A 301 -5.63 15.34 -4.74
N ASN A 302 -5.78 14.42 -3.78
CA ASN A 302 -6.11 14.77 -2.40
C ASN A 302 -4.98 15.50 -1.69
N LEU A 303 -3.72 15.09 -1.89
CA LEU A 303 -2.57 15.79 -1.32
C LEU A 303 -2.48 17.22 -1.87
N GLU A 304 -2.64 17.40 -3.17
CA GLU A 304 -2.57 18.71 -3.82
C GLU A 304 -3.72 19.63 -3.39
N ARG A 305 -4.96 19.15 -3.50
CA ARG A 305 -6.18 19.91 -3.13
C ARG A 305 -6.13 20.40 -1.69
N ARG A 306 -5.57 19.60 -0.79
CA ARG A 306 -5.47 19.90 0.65
C ARG A 306 -4.14 20.56 1.04
N LYS A 307 -3.25 20.82 0.08
CA LYS A 307 -1.91 21.39 0.29
C LYS A 307 -1.09 20.62 1.32
N LEU A 308 -1.19 19.30 1.28
CA LEU A 308 -0.39 18.39 2.11
C LEU A 308 0.96 18.22 1.42
N GLU A 309 2.00 18.80 2.00
CA GLU A 309 3.33 18.90 1.42
C GLU A 309 4.36 18.18 2.27
N PHE A 310 5.46 17.76 1.63
CA PHE A 310 6.54 16.98 2.26
C PHE A 310 7.93 17.57 1.98
N ASP A 311 8.03 18.87 1.70
CA ASP A 311 9.29 19.55 1.38
C ASP A 311 10.12 19.91 2.63
N THR A 312 9.49 19.96 3.82
CA THR A 312 10.17 20.07 5.13
C THR A 312 9.67 19.01 6.11
N LEU A 313 10.49 18.65 7.09
CA LEU A 313 10.14 17.65 8.11
C LEU A 313 8.88 18.04 8.88
N GLU A 314 8.74 19.33 9.21
CA GLU A 314 7.56 19.84 9.93
C GLU A 314 6.28 19.67 9.11
N LYS A 315 6.32 20.01 7.81
CA LYS A 315 5.20 19.80 6.91
C LYS A 315 4.93 18.32 6.69
N ALA A 316 5.96 17.48 6.56
CA ALA A 316 5.79 16.03 6.44
C ALA A 316 5.07 15.44 7.66
N LYS A 317 5.43 15.85 8.89
CA LYS A 317 4.72 15.46 10.12
C LYS A 317 3.25 15.93 10.12
N LYS A 318 3.00 17.20 9.78
CA LYS A 318 1.62 17.75 9.69
C LYS A 318 0.78 17.04 8.63
N SER A 319 1.34 16.82 7.45
CA SER A 319 0.71 16.08 6.34
C SER A 319 0.42 14.64 6.73
N THR A 320 1.37 13.97 7.39
CA THR A 320 1.20 12.60 7.92
C THR A 320 0.02 12.53 8.88
N ALA A 321 0.00 13.41 9.89
CA ALA A 321 -1.10 13.46 10.85
C ALA A 321 -2.45 13.70 10.17
N LYS A 322 -2.51 14.61 9.18
CA LYS A 322 -3.75 14.89 8.46
C LYS A 322 -4.21 13.73 7.57
N ILE A 323 -3.29 13.05 6.90
CA ILE A 323 -3.60 11.84 6.12
C ILE A 323 -4.19 10.78 7.05
N PHE A 324 -3.56 10.53 8.20
CA PHE A 324 -4.04 9.51 9.14
C PHE A 324 -5.39 9.87 9.73
N GLU A 325 -5.63 11.14 10.06
CA GLU A 325 -6.95 11.62 10.48
C GLU A 325 -8.03 11.32 9.44
N LEU A 326 -7.78 11.64 8.17
CA LEU A 326 -8.76 11.43 7.09
C LEU A 326 -9.07 9.93 6.92
N LEU A 327 -8.04 9.09 6.83
CA LEU A 327 -8.20 7.66 6.61
C LEU A 327 -8.89 6.98 7.80
N LEU A 328 -8.48 7.28 9.04
CA LEU A 328 -9.10 6.69 10.23
C LEU A 328 -10.56 7.14 10.42
N SER A 329 -10.88 8.39 10.04
CA SER A 329 -12.27 8.88 10.08
C SER A 329 -13.15 8.14 9.06
N GLU A 330 -12.64 7.88 7.86
CA GLU A 330 -13.34 7.09 6.84
C GLU A 330 -13.44 5.61 7.23
N THR A 331 -12.40 5.03 7.85
CA THR A 331 -12.47 3.68 8.45
C THR A 331 -13.63 3.57 9.43
N GLN A 332 -13.78 4.55 10.33
CA GLN A 332 -14.84 4.55 11.34
C GLN A 332 -16.23 4.66 10.69
N THR A 333 -16.38 5.57 9.73
CA THR A 333 -17.62 5.76 8.97
C THR A 333 -18.02 4.47 8.22
N ASN A 334 -17.06 3.80 7.59
CA ASN A 334 -17.31 2.55 6.86
C ASN A 334 -17.76 1.41 7.80
N LYS A 335 -17.23 1.35 9.03
CA LYS A 335 -17.67 0.39 10.05
C LYS A 335 -19.10 0.66 10.50
N GLU A 336 -19.45 1.92 10.74
CA GLU A 336 -20.80 2.33 11.16
C GLU A 336 -21.84 2.02 10.08
N ASN A 337 -21.51 2.23 8.79
CA ASN A 337 -22.41 1.92 7.68
C ASN A 337 -22.55 0.41 7.39
N SER A 338 -21.68 -0.43 7.94
CA SER A 338 -21.70 -1.89 7.74
C SER A 338 -22.42 -2.65 8.88
N GLN A 339 -22.85 -1.93 9.93
CA GLN A 339 -23.65 -2.45 11.05
C GLN A 339 -25.12 -2.08 10.84
#